data_AF-A0A238Y916-F1
#
_entry.id   AF-A0A238Y916-F1
#
_cell.length_a   1.000
_cell.length_b   1.000
_cell.length_c   1.000
_cell.angle_alpha   90.00
_cell.angle_beta   90.00
_cell.angle_gamma   90.00
#
_symmetry.space_group_name_H-M   'P 1'
#
loop_
_entity.id
_entity.type
_entity.pdbx_description
1 polymer ?
#
loop_
_entity_poly.entity_id
_entity_poly.type
_entity_poly.pdbx_seq_one_letter_code
_entity_poly.pdbx_strand_id
1 'polypeptide(L)'
;MTELLVLAWLILSILVGSMGSSKSIGGTGAFFISLFFSPLIGLLFVISSSPKVKVKKINPKIIELTKSAVKADDEGNYEEAVSYLKEALSYNAKSLGTHFNLSLLYSKLNNKEKAFTHLEKAIEFGYRNFNKIATSNDLEWLREQPDYNEFITNGYKFDKTKGIKSNYIEELKELGNLKERGLITETEFEIQKGKILN
;
A
#
# COMPACT_ATOMS: atom_id res chain seq x y z
N MET A 1 10.25 -30.87 -52.63
CA MET A 1 9.89 -31.43 -51.30
C MET A 1 10.60 -30.70 -50.17
N THR A 2 11.92 -30.47 -50.27
CA THR A 2 12.72 -29.73 -49.28
C THR A 2 12.29 -28.27 -49.09
N GLU A 3 11.96 -27.55 -50.17
CA GLU A 3 11.49 -26.16 -50.09
C GLU A 3 10.18 -26.00 -49.29
N LEU A 4 9.23 -26.91 -49.50
CA LEU A 4 7.96 -26.94 -48.77
C LEU A 4 8.18 -27.19 -47.27
N LEU A 5 9.15 -28.05 -46.91
CA LEU A 5 9.51 -28.33 -45.52
C LEU A 5 10.15 -27.11 -44.84
N VAL A 6 11.00 -26.38 -45.56
CA VAL A 6 11.62 -25.14 -45.04
C VAL A 6 10.56 -24.05 -44.82
N LEU A 7 9.62 -23.88 -45.76
CA LEU A 7 8.52 -22.92 -45.59
C LEU A 7 7.61 -23.29 -44.42
N ALA A 8 7.23 -24.57 -44.30
CA ALA A 8 6.45 -25.05 -43.17
C ALA A 8 7.17 -24.83 -41.83
N TRP A 9 8.47 -25.08 -41.77
CA TRP A 9 9.30 -24.84 -40.58
C TRP A 9 9.34 -23.37 -40.16
N LEU A 10 9.51 -22.47 -41.12
CA LEU A 10 9.50 -21.02 -40.87
C LEU A 10 8.14 -20.55 -40.37
N ILE A 11 7.05 -21.01 -40.99
CA ILE A 11 5.68 -20.68 -40.57
C ILE A 11 5.44 -21.15 -39.14
N LEU A 12 5.79 -22.41 -38.82
CA LEU A 12 5.67 -22.94 -37.47
C LEU A 12 6.48 -22.13 -36.45
N SER A 13 7.67 -21.67 -36.83
CA SER A 13 8.50 -20.85 -35.93
C SER A 13 7.91 -19.46 -35.69
N ILE A 14 7.34 -18.84 -36.72
CA ILE A 14 6.61 -17.57 -36.58
C ILE A 14 5.40 -17.75 -35.66
N LEU A 15 4.66 -18.87 -35.78
CA LEU A 15 3.53 -19.19 -34.90
C LEU A 15 3.97 -19.34 -33.44
N VAL A 16 5.05 -20.08 -33.17
CA VAL A 16 5.61 -20.22 -31.82
C VAL A 16 6.05 -18.85 -31.27
N GLY A 17 6.67 -18.01 -32.10
CA GLY A 17 7.02 -16.63 -31.75
C GLY A 17 5.79 -15.78 -31.40
N SER A 18 4.71 -15.88 -32.18
CA SER A 18 3.44 -15.21 -31.89
C SER A 18 2.86 -15.64 -30.55
N MET A 19 2.86 -16.94 -30.25
CA MET A 19 2.41 -17.47 -28.95
C MET A 19 3.27 -16.97 -27.79
N GLY A 20 4.59 -16.91 -27.97
CA GLY A 20 5.56 -16.40 -27.00
C GLY A 20 5.46 -14.89 -26.72
N SER A 21 4.79 -14.11 -27.58
CA SER A 21 4.65 -12.66 -27.40
C SER A 21 3.97 -12.26 -26.08
N SER A 22 3.09 -13.12 -25.58
CA SER A 22 2.36 -12.98 -24.31
C SER A 22 3.12 -13.50 -23.08
N LYS A 23 4.25 -14.19 -23.29
CA LYS A 23 5.04 -14.89 -22.27
C LYS A 23 6.32 -14.14 -21.91
N SER A 24 6.86 -14.37 -20.72
CA SER A 24 8.07 -13.70 -20.22
C SER A 24 9.29 -13.88 -21.12
N ILE A 25 9.39 -15.04 -21.79
CA ILE A 25 10.41 -15.34 -22.81
C ILE A 25 10.37 -14.40 -24.02
N GLY A 26 9.22 -13.76 -24.27
CA GLY A 26 9.01 -12.85 -25.38
C GLY A 26 8.87 -13.56 -26.73
N GLY A 27 8.21 -12.89 -27.67
CA GLY A 27 7.92 -13.49 -28.98
C GLY A 27 9.17 -13.72 -29.82
N THR A 28 10.12 -12.78 -29.78
CA THR A 28 11.40 -12.91 -30.47
C THR A 28 12.24 -14.06 -29.93
N GLY A 29 12.30 -14.23 -28.60
CA GLY A 29 13.01 -15.35 -27.97
C GLY A 29 12.40 -16.70 -28.36
N ALA A 30 11.08 -16.82 -28.26
CA ALA A 30 10.35 -18.02 -28.67
C ALA A 30 10.52 -18.36 -30.16
N PHE A 31 10.52 -17.34 -31.04
CA PHE A 31 10.79 -17.50 -32.47
C PHE A 31 12.17 -18.07 -32.73
N PHE A 32 13.22 -17.53 -32.11
CA PHE A 32 14.59 -18.01 -32.35
C PHE A 32 14.86 -19.39 -31.77
N ILE A 33 14.32 -19.71 -30.58
CA ILE A 33 14.42 -21.07 -30.02
C ILE A 33 13.72 -22.07 -30.96
N SER A 34 12.55 -21.70 -31.47
CA SER A 34 11.83 -22.49 -32.46
C SER A 34 12.62 -22.67 -33.76
N LEU A 35 13.22 -21.59 -34.27
CA LEU A 35 13.93 -21.57 -35.53
C LEU A 35 15.18 -22.46 -35.52
N PHE A 36 15.96 -22.43 -34.42
CA PHE A 36 17.25 -23.11 -34.32
C PHE A 36 17.18 -24.54 -33.76
N PHE A 37 16.25 -24.83 -32.85
CA PHE A 37 16.22 -26.14 -32.16
C PHE A 37 15.06 -27.03 -32.61
N SER A 38 13.87 -26.43 -32.78
CA SER A 38 12.71 -26.95 -33.50
C SER A 38 11.45 -26.25 -33.00
N PRO A 39 10.37 -26.17 -33.81
CA PRO A 39 9.08 -25.68 -33.35
C PRO A 39 8.53 -26.39 -32.10
N LEU A 40 8.79 -27.69 -31.97
CA LEU A 40 8.36 -28.45 -30.80
C LEU A 40 9.08 -27.98 -29.53
N ILE A 41 10.39 -27.76 -29.60
CA ILE A 41 11.19 -27.26 -28.47
C ILE A 41 10.78 -25.84 -28.12
N GLY A 42 10.62 -24.96 -29.12
CA GLY A 42 10.15 -23.59 -28.90
C GLY A 42 8.77 -23.55 -28.21
N LEU A 43 7.83 -24.41 -28.63
CA LEU A 43 6.51 -24.52 -28.02
C LEU A 43 6.60 -24.97 -26.56
N LEU A 44 7.45 -25.94 -26.24
CA LEU A 44 7.67 -26.41 -24.86
C LEU A 44 8.17 -25.29 -23.95
N PHE A 45 9.10 -24.46 -24.44
CA PHE A 45 9.56 -23.27 -23.73
C PHE A 45 8.45 -22.22 -23.53
N VAL A 46 7.59 -22.00 -24.54
CA VAL A 46 6.45 -21.06 -24.43
C VAL A 46 5.42 -21.55 -23.40
N ILE A 47 5.14 -22.85 -23.37
CA ILE A 47 4.20 -23.45 -22.41
C ILE A 47 4.77 -23.34 -20.99
N SER A 48 6.05 -23.67 -20.81
CA SER A 48 6.74 -23.55 -19.51
C SER A 48 6.96 -22.11 -19.06
N SER A 49 6.93 -21.14 -19.98
CA SER A 49 7.14 -19.73 -19.67
C SER A 49 5.91 -19.11 -19.01
N SER A 50 6.15 -18.37 -17.93
CA SER A 50 5.16 -17.60 -17.20
C SER A 50 4.60 -16.43 -18.05
N PRO A 51 3.35 -16.02 -17.83
CA PRO A 51 2.76 -14.87 -18.54
C PRO A 51 3.55 -13.58 -18.24
N LYS A 52 3.60 -12.66 -19.21
CA LYS A 52 4.18 -11.33 -18.98
C LYS A 52 3.40 -10.60 -17.89
N VAL A 53 4.11 -10.19 -16.83
CA VAL A 53 3.56 -9.29 -15.82
C VAL A 53 3.58 -7.87 -16.40
N LYS A 54 2.41 -7.26 -16.58
CA LYS A 54 2.31 -5.84 -16.95
C LYS A 54 2.73 -5.00 -15.75
N VAL A 55 3.99 -4.58 -15.71
CA VAL A 55 4.49 -3.70 -14.66
C VAL A 55 3.86 -2.32 -14.86
N LYS A 56 3.06 -1.86 -13.89
CA LYS A 56 2.50 -0.51 -13.88
C LYS A 56 3.67 0.47 -13.82
N LYS A 57 3.84 1.31 -14.85
CA LYS A 57 4.90 2.33 -14.88
C LYS A 57 4.64 3.33 -13.75
N ILE A 58 5.45 3.27 -12.69
CA ILE A 58 5.35 4.16 -11.53
C ILE A 58 6.00 5.50 -11.90
N ASN A 59 5.41 6.60 -11.44
CA ASN A 59 6.01 7.92 -11.62
C ASN A 59 7.38 7.96 -10.92
N PRO A 60 8.48 8.32 -11.60
CA PRO A 60 9.82 8.39 -11.00
C PRO A 60 9.87 9.23 -9.73
N LYS A 61 9.09 10.30 -9.65
CA LYS A 61 9.05 11.17 -8.47
C LYS A 61 8.48 10.46 -7.24
N ILE A 62 7.53 9.53 -7.42
CA ILE A 62 7.03 8.68 -6.32
C ILE A 62 8.16 7.81 -5.77
N ILE A 63 9.00 7.25 -6.64
CA ILE A 63 10.12 6.38 -6.25
C ILE A 63 11.15 7.21 -5.47
N GLU A 64 11.49 8.39 -5.97
CA GLU A 64 12.40 9.34 -5.31
C GLU A 64 11.89 9.74 -3.92
N LEU A 65 10.64 10.21 -3.83
CA LEU A 65 10.02 10.63 -2.57
C LEU A 65 9.90 9.48 -1.57
N THR A 66 9.55 8.27 -2.04
CA THR A 66 9.51 7.10 -1.16
C THR A 66 10.90 6.77 -0.63
N LYS A 67 11.95 6.89 -1.44
CA LYS A 67 13.34 6.69 -0.99
C LYS A 67 13.75 7.72 0.05
N SER A 68 13.42 8.99 -0.15
CA SER A 68 13.66 10.05 0.84
C SER A 68 12.90 9.79 2.14
N ALA A 69 11.65 9.32 2.05
CA ALA A 69 10.87 8.95 3.22
C ALA A 69 11.50 7.79 4.02
N VAL A 70 11.99 6.74 3.34
CA VAL A 70 12.69 5.64 4.03
C VAL A 70 13.97 6.15 4.71
N LYS A 71 14.75 6.99 4.03
CA LYS A 71 15.96 7.58 4.62
C LYS A 71 15.63 8.39 5.89
N ALA A 72 14.60 9.23 5.84
CA ALA A 72 14.15 10.02 6.98
C ALA A 72 13.62 9.13 8.12
N ASP A 73 12.90 8.05 7.81
CA ASP A 73 12.43 7.05 8.80
C ASP A 73 13.61 6.35 9.50
N ASP A 74 14.62 5.92 8.73
CA ASP A 74 15.83 5.29 9.26
C ASP A 74 16.63 6.26 10.17
N GLU A 75 16.54 7.56 9.91
CA GLU A 75 17.13 8.63 10.72
C GLU A 75 16.27 9.02 11.94
N GLY A 76 15.05 8.46 12.09
CA GLY A 76 14.10 8.77 13.15
C GLY A 76 13.27 10.03 12.91
N ASN A 77 13.39 10.67 11.75
CA ASN A 77 12.68 11.89 11.37
C ASN A 77 11.29 11.55 10.79
N TYR A 78 10.40 11.00 11.62
CA TYR A 78 9.12 10.44 11.16
C TYR A 78 8.19 11.48 10.52
N GLU A 79 8.13 12.71 11.03
CA GLU A 79 7.30 13.78 10.47
C GLU A 79 7.76 14.19 9.06
N GLU A 80 9.07 14.23 8.84
CA GLU A 80 9.66 14.50 7.53
C GLU A 80 9.37 13.35 6.56
N ALA A 81 9.53 12.10 7.01
CA ALA A 81 9.16 10.92 6.24
C ALA A 81 7.67 10.95 5.82
N VAL A 82 6.79 11.37 6.73
CA VAL A 82 5.36 11.57 6.44
C VAL A 82 5.16 12.66 5.38
N SER A 83 5.91 13.76 5.44
CA SER A 83 5.84 14.86 4.45
C SER A 83 6.17 14.35 3.04
N TYR A 84 7.27 13.61 2.89
CA TYR A 84 7.65 13.02 1.60
C TYR A 84 6.60 12.06 1.05
N LEU A 85 6.01 11.21 1.90
CA LEU A 85 4.95 10.30 1.45
C LEU A 85 3.64 11.02 1.11
N LYS A 86 3.31 12.12 1.79
CA LYS A 86 2.17 12.98 1.41
C LYS A 86 2.40 13.63 0.05
N GLU A 87 3.60 14.11 -0.21
CA GLU A 87 3.96 14.61 -1.54
C GLU A 87 3.85 13.49 -2.59
N ALA A 88 4.28 12.27 -2.27
CA ALA A 88 4.16 11.13 -3.18
C ALA A 88 2.68 10.81 -3.52
N LEU A 89 1.75 11.00 -2.57
CA LEU A 89 0.31 10.86 -2.82
C LEU A 89 -0.25 11.93 -3.77
N SER A 90 0.40 13.10 -3.92
CA SER A 90 -0.03 14.10 -4.92
C SER A 90 0.13 13.58 -6.36
N TYR A 91 1.10 12.68 -6.59
CA TYR A 91 1.33 12.04 -7.89
C TYR A 91 0.48 10.77 -8.09
N ASN A 92 0.13 10.08 -7.00
CA ASN A 92 -0.78 8.95 -7.05
C ASN A 92 -1.54 8.80 -5.73
N ALA A 93 -2.72 9.42 -5.68
CA ALA A 93 -3.59 9.42 -4.51
C ALA A 93 -4.10 8.02 -4.11
N LYS A 94 -3.99 7.02 -4.99
CA LYS A 94 -4.38 5.62 -4.73
C LYS A 94 -3.19 4.67 -4.66
N SER A 95 -2.02 5.19 -4.31
CA SER A 95 -0.81 4.37 -4.13
C SER A 95 -0.93 3.50 -2.88
N LEU A 96 -1.26 2.21 -3.07
CA LEU A 96 -1.37 1.25 -1.97
C LEU A 96 -0.09 1.16 -1.12
N GLY A 97 1.09 1.25 -1.75
CA GLY A 97 2.38 1.18 -1.04
C GLY A 97 2.63 2.43 -0.22
N THR A 98 2.30 3.61 -0.75
CA THR A 98 2.44 4.88 -0.04
C THR A 98 1.47 4.96 1.15
N HIS A 99 0.22 4.51 0.97
CA HIS A 99 -0.74 4.40 2.06
C HIS A 99 -0.27 3.44 3.15
N PHE A 100 0.27 2.27 2.78
CA PHE A 100 0.82 1.33 3.75
C PHE A 100 1.99 1.94 4.52
N ASN A 101 2.97 2.55 3.86
CA ASN A 101 4.12 3.18 4.53
C ASN A 101 3.68 4.33 5.47
N LEU A 102 2.68 5.13 5.08
CA LEU A 102 2.11 6.15 5.97
C LEU A 102 1.48 5.53 7.21
N SER A 103 0.84 4.36 7.11
CA SER A 103 0.30 3.68 8.30
C SER A 103 1.40 3.25 9.28
N LEU A 104 2.55 2.81 8.77
CA LEU A 104 3.73 2.46 9.59
C LEU A 104 4.23 3.71 10.34
N LEU A 105 4.47 4.80 9.62
CA LEU A 105 4.98 6.05 10.22
C LEU A 105 4.01 6.64 11.23
N TYR A 106 2.70 6.66 10.93
CA TYR A 106 1.72 7.15 11.90
C TYR A 106 1.57 6.24 13.11
N SER A 107 1.84 4.94 12.98
CA SER A 107 1.92 4.03 14.12
C SER A 107 3.14 4.36 14.99
N LYS A 108 4.33 4.59 14.40
CA LYS A 108 5.52 5.05 15.14
C LYS A 108 5.33 6.40 15.83
N LEU A 109 4.54 7.28 15.22
CA LEU A 109 4.15 8.58 15.77
C LEU A 109 2.99 8.50 16.78
N ASN A 110 2.52 7.31 17.13
CA ASN A 110 1.37 7.08 18.02
C ASN A 110 0.09 7.82 17.57
N ASN A 111 -0.06 8.08 16.27
CA ASN A 111 -1.23 8.73 15.71
C ASN A 111 -2.24 7.68 15.22
N LYS A 112 -3.01 7.15 16.18
CA LYS A 112 -3.99 6.06 15.99
C LYS A 112 -4.89 6.27 14.78
N GLU A 113 -5.58 7.40 14.71
CA GLU A 113 -6.58 7.67 13.69
C GLU A 113 -5.99 7.66 12.27
N LYS A 114 -4.85 8.32 12.09
CA LYS A 114 -4.19 8.37 10.77
C LYS A 114 -3.57 7.03 10.41
N ALA A 115 -3.00 6.31 11.37
CA ALA A 115 -2.44 4.99 11.15
C ALA A 115 -3.50 4.02 10.62
N PHE A 116 -4.63 3.89 11.32
CA PHE A 116 -5.76 3.07 10.85
C PHE A 116 -6.32 3.54 9.52
N THR A 117 -6.54 4.85 9.34
CA THR A 117 -7.09 5.41 8.08
C THR A 117 -6.20 5.10 6.88
N HIS A 118 -4.87 5.20 7.02
CA HIS A 118 -3.95 4.91 5.92
C HIS A 118 -3.82 3.40 5.67
N LEU A 119 -3.90 2.57 6.72
CA LEU A 119 -3.89 1.12 6.58
C LEU A 119 -5.16 0.62 5.86
N GLU A 120 -6.33 1.13 6.24
CA GLU A 120 -7.62 0.90 5.56
C GLU A 120 -7.51 1.21 4.07
N LYS A 121 -7.05 2.43 3.72
CA LYS A 121 -6.87 2.85 2.31
C LYS A 121 -5.92 1.95 1.54
N ALA A 122 -4.81 1.50 2.16
CA ALA A 122 -3.89 0.58 1.51
C ALA A 122 -4.61 -0.72 1.10
N ILE A 123 -5.44 -1.26 1.98
CA ILE A 123 -6.19 -2.49 1.76
C ILE A 123 -7.33 -2.26 0.76
N GLU A 124 -8.04 -1.13 0.85
CA GLU A 124 -9.03 -0.71 -0.16
C GLU A 124 -8.41 -0.69 -1.56
N PHE A 125 -7.18 -0.19 -1.70
CA PHE A 125 -6.45 -0.11 -2.96
C PHE A 125 -5.71 -1.39 -3.38
N GLY A 126 -5.93 -2.49 -2.68
CA GLY A 126 -5.44 -3.81 -3.11
C GLY A 126 -4.19 -4.31 -2.39
N TYR A 127 -3.76 -3.69 -1.30
CA TYR A 127 -2.71 -4.27 -0.45
C TYR A 127 -3.22 -5.56 0.21
N ARG A 128 -2.49 -6.67 0.05
CA ARG A 128 -2.91 -8.01 0.52
C ARG A 128 -1.88 -8.74 1.36
N ASN A 129 -0.78 -8.09 1.74
CA ASN A 129 0.24 -8.72 2.59
C ASN A 129 -0.18 -8.63 4.08
N PHE A 130 -1.24 -9.36 4.43
CA PHE A 130 -1.78 -9.39 5.79
C PHE A 130 -0.78 -9.94 6.81
N ASN A 131 0.08 -10.86 6.40
CA ASN A 131 1.19 -11.33 7.24
C ASN A 131 2.08 -10.16 7.68
N LYS A 132 2.49 -9.29 6.74
CA LYS A 132 3.28 -8.10 7.09
C LYS A 132 2.51 -7.14 8.01
N ILE A 133 1.20 -6.98 7.86
CA ILE A 133 0.39 -6.18 8.77
C ILE A 133 0.41 -6.74 10.20
N ALA A 134 0.34 -8.07 10.33
CA ALA A 134 0.31 -8.77 11.61
C ALA A 134 1.69 -8.84 12.30
N THR A 135 2.79 -8.84 11.54
CA THR A 135 4.13 -9.09 12.09
C THR A 135 5.08 -7.89 12.06
N SER A 136 4.75 -6.79 11.37
CA SER A 136 5.64 -5.62 11.30
C SER A 136 5.80 -4.96 12.66
N ASN A 137 7.04 -4.74 13.11
CA ASN A 137 7.36 -4.03 14.35
C ASN A 137 6.82 -2.59 14.32
N ASP A 138 6.90 -1.93 13.15
CA ASP A 138 6.39 -0.55 13.00
C ASP A 138 4.87 -0.41 13.24
N LEU A 139 4.12 -1.52 13.22
CA LEU A 139 2.69 -1.56 13.52
C LEU A 139 2.39 -2.14 14.91
N GLU A 140 3.41 -2.46 15.71
CA GLU A 140 3.24 -3.07 17.04
C GLU A 140 2.34 -2.21 17.93
N TRP A 141 2.66 -0.93 18.08
CA TRP A 141 1.85 0.02 18.82
C TRP A 141 0.41 0.13 18.32
N LEU A 142 0.18 0.08 16.99
CA LEU A 142 -1.17 0.11 16.42
C LEU A 142 -1.97 -1.16 16.75
N ARG A 143 -1.30 -2.32 16.83
CA ARG A 143 -1.93 -3.60 17.18
C ARG A 143 -2.36 -3.68 18.64
N GLU A 144 -1.69 -2.93 19.51
CA GLU A 144 -2.03 -2.81 20.93
C GLU A 144 -3.25 -1.92 21.18
N GLN A 145 -3.69 -1.14 20.18
CA GLN A 145 -4.85 -0.27 20.35
C GLN A 145 -6.13 -1.10 20.53
N PRO A 146 -7.04 -0.69 21.44
CA PRO A 146 -8.30 -1.40 21.69
C PRO A 146 -9.14 -1.63 20.43
N ASP A 147 -9.05 -0.69 19.48
CA ASP A 147 -9.79 -0.70 18.22
C ASP A 147 -9.27 -1.76 17.22
N TYR A 148 -8.07 -2.31 17.40
CA TYR A 148 -7.42 -3.16 16.40
C TYR A 148 -8.19 -4.45 16.11
N ASN A 149 -8.70 -5.12 17.14
CA ASN A 149 -9.46 -6.36 16.99
C ASN A 149 -10.78 -6.13 16.22
N GLU A 150 -11.45 -5.01 16.49
CA GLU A 150 -12.64 -4.63 15.74
C GLU A 150 -12.30 -4.27 14.30
N PHE A 151 -11.21 -3.51 14.10
CA PHE A 151 -10.70 -3.14 12.79
C PHE A 151 -10.49 -4.36 11.89
N ILE A 152 -9.81 -5.41 12.37
CA ILE A 152 -9.62 -6.64 11.58
C ILE A 152 -10.92 -7.41 11.34
N THR A 153 -11.80 -7.48 12.35
CA THR A 153 -13.06 -8.24 12.29
C THR A 153 -14.03 -7.59 11.29
N ASN A 154 -14.01 -6.27 11.20
CA ASN A 154 -14.82 -5.49 10.24
C ASN A 154 -14.18 -5.38 8.85
N GLY A 155 -13.20 -6.23 8.53
CA GLY A 155 -12.56 -6.28 7.22
C GLY A 155 -11.61 -5.11 6.97
N TYR A 156 -10.87 -4.69 8.00
CA TYR A 156 -9.91 -3.59 7.98
C TYR A 156 -10.55 -2.22 7.68
N LYS A 157 -11.73 -1.98 8.28
CA LYS A 157 -12.45 -0.70 8.23
C LYS A 157 -12.40 -0.02 9.58
N PHE A 158 -11.96 1.23 9.61
CA PHE A 158 -11.82 1.96 10.86
C PHE A 158 -13.02 2.89 11.10
N ASP A 159 -13.74 2.65 12.19
CA ASP A 159 -14.85 3.51 12.61
C ASP A 159 -14.34 4.78 13.30
N LYS A 160 -14.16 5.83 12.49
CA LYS A 160 -13.74 7.15 12.96
C LYS A 160 -14.70 7.77 13.97
N THR A 161 -15.98 7.40 13.93
CA THR A 161 -17.00 8.01 14.81
C THR A 161 -16.83 7.59 16.27
N LYS A 162 -16.26 6.41 16.53
CA LYS A 162 -15.88 5.97 17.87
C LYS A 162 -14.67 6.72 18.41
N GLY A 163 -13.62 6.89 17.59
CA GLY A 163 -12.42 7.63 17.97
C GLY A 163 -12.73 9.08 18.35
N ILE A 164 -13.53 9.76 17.52
CA ILE A 164 -13.99 11.13 17.76
C ILE A 164 -14.76 11.23 19.10
N LYS A 165 -15.72 10.32 19.35
CA LYS A 165 -16.46 10.29 20.62
C LYS A 165 -15.54 10.05 21.82
N SER A 166 -14.53 9.18 21.70
CA SER A 166 -13.58 8.92 22.77
C SER A 166 -12.74 10.15 23.12
N ASN A 167 -12.22 10.87 22.11
CA ASN A 167 -11.45 12.10 22.33
C ASN A 167 -12.30 13.17 23.02
N TYR A 168 -13.54 13.37 22.58
CA TYR A 168 -14.45 14.31 23.24
C TYR A 168 -14.70 13.93 24.71
N ILE A 169 -14.84 12.64 25.03
CA ILE A 169 -15.03 12.19 26.41
C ILE A 169 -13.80 12.49 27.26
N GLU A 170 -12.58 12.27 26.73
CA GLU A 170 -11.34 12.59 27.44
C GLU A 170 -11.17 14.10 27.65
N GLU A 171 -11.36 14.91 26.60
CA GLU A 171 -11.29 16.37 26.68
C GLU A 171 -12.32 16.95 27.67
N LEU A 172 -13.56 16.45 27.65
CA LEU A 172 -14.60 16.85 28.60
C LEU A 172 -14.28 16.42 30.04
N LYS A 173 -13.62 15.27 30.23
CA LYS A 173 -13.18 14.79 31.55
C LYS A 173 -12.07 15.67 32.12
N GLU A 174 -11.09 16.06 31.32
CA GLU A 174 -10.06 17.00 31.74
C GLU A 174 -10.65 18.37 32.06
N LEU A 175 -11.54 18.87 31.21
CA LEU A 175 -12.24 20.13 31.42
C LEU A 175 -13.06 20.12 32.72
N GLY A 176 -13.73 19.00 33.04
CA GLY A 176 -14.43 18.79 34.30
C GLY A 176 -13.50 18.83 35.52
N ASN A 177 -12.33 18.20 35.42
CA ASN A 177 -11.32 18.18 36.48
C ASN A 177 -10.75 19.59 36.75
N LEU A 178 -10.54 20.41 35.71
CA LEU A 178 -10.12 21.81 35.87
C LEU A 178 -11.15 22.63 36.65
N LYS A 179 -12.44 22.42 36.35
CA LYS A 179 -13.55 23.07 37.06
C LYS A 179 -13.64 22.62 38.52
N GLU A 180 -13.55 21.31 38.78
CA GLU A 180 -13.58 20.75 40.13
C GLU A 180 -12.42 21.27 41.01
N ARG A 181 -11.26 21.51 40.41
CA ARG A 181 -10.10 22.12 41.07
C ARG A 181 -10.21 23.64 41.25
N GLY A 182 -11.27 24.27 40.74
CA GLY A 182 -11.45 25.73 40.78
C GLY A 182 -10.47 26.50 39.88
N LEU A 183 -9.86 25.84 38.89
CA LEU A 183 -8.91 26.47 37.96
C LEU A 183 -9.62 27.25 36.84
N ILE A 184 -10.89 26.95 36.60
CA ILE A 184 -11.75 27.64 35.64
C ILE A 184 -13.13 27.91 36.27
N THR A 185 -13.79 28.95 35.80
CA THR A 185 -15.15 29.33 36.22
C THR A 185 -16.22 28.49 35.50
N GLU A 186 -17.44 28.47 36.05
CA GLU A 186 -18.61 27.82 35.41
C GLU A 186 -18.83 28.32 33.98
N THR A 187 -18.68 29.62 33.76
CA THR A 187 -18.87 30.26 32.47
C THR A 187 -17.82 29.82 31.45
N GLU A 188 -16.54 29.75 31.87
CA GLU A 188 -15.45 29.28 31.01
C GLU A 188 -15.59 27.80 30.67
N PHE A 189 -16.04 26.99 31.62
CA PHE A 189 -16.34 25.58 31.41
C PHE A 189 -17.40 25.39 30.30
N GLU A 190 -18.55 26.08 30.38
CA GLU A 190 -19.61 25.92 29.37
C GLU A 190 -19.19 26.44 27.99
N ILE A 191 -18.39 27.52 27.92
CA ILE A 191 -17.83 28.01 26.64
C ILE A 191 -16.92 26.96 26.00
N GLN A 192 -16.00 26.37 26.77
CA GLN A 192 -15.04 25.39 26.22
C GLN A 192 -15.72 24.07 25.87
N LYS A 193 -16.65 23.60 26.71
CA LYS A 193 -17.49 22.43 26.42
C LYS A 193 -18.29 22.60 25.13
N GLY A 194 -18.84 23.79 24.89
CA GLY A 194 -19.54 24.11 23.64
C GLY A 194 -18.63 24.08 22.40
N LYS A 195 -17.33 24.37 22.54
CA LYS A 195 -16.35 24.23 21.44
C LYS A 195 -15.95 22.78 21.19
N ILE A 196 -15.87 21.96 22.23
CA ILE A 196 -15.53 20.54 22.11
C ILE A 196 -16.66 19.76 21.40
N LEU A 197 -17.92 20.16 21.62
CA LEU A 197 -19.10 19.45 21.10
C LEU A 197 -19.58 19.89 19.69
N ASN A 198 -18.97 20.93 19.10
CA ASN A 198 -19.32 21.47 17.78
C ASN A 198 -18.25 21.13 16.75
#